data_AF-A0A839NH37-F1
#
_entry.id   AF-A0A839NH37-F1
#
_cell.length_a   1.000
_cell.length_b   1.000
_cell.length_c   1.000
_cell.angle_alpha   90.00
_cell.angle_beta   90.00
_cell.angle_gamma   90.00
#
_symmetry.space_group_name_H-M   'P 1'
#
loop_
_entity.id
_entity.type
_entity.pdbx_description
1 polymer ?
#
loop_
_entity_poly.entity_id
_entity_poly.type
_entity_poly.pdbx_seq_one_letter_code
_entity_poly.pdbx_strand_id
1 'polypeptide(L)' 'MNLSLINIGTTEMLYLLVPILLVVYTIYHIITNDNIPGDKRILWIVAVLLFNVIGCIFYWWFGKDKSNNI' A
#
# COMPACT_ATOMS: atom_id res chain seq x y z
N MET A 1 -14.09 15.65 26.38
CA MET A 1 -13.92 15.37 24.94
C MET A 1 -13.17 14.05 24.82
N ASN A 2 -13.88 12.97 24.47
CA ASN A 2 -13.20 11.71 24.16
C ASN A 2 -12.86 11.76 22.67
N LEU A 3 -11.60 12.00 22.34
CA LEU A 3 -11.11 11.88 20.97
C LEU A 3 -11.01 10.38 20.66
N SER A 4 -12.12 9.79 20.23
CA SER A 4 -12.11 8.45 19.65
C SER A 4 -11.30 8.52 18.35
N LEU A 5 -10.00 8.28 18.45
CA LEU A 5 -9.03 8.29 17.35
C LEU A 5 -9.42 7.35 16.19
N ILE A 6 -10.35 6.41 16.45
CA ILE A 6 -10.82 5.41 15.50
C ILE A 6 -12.35 5.30 15.66
N ASN A 7 -13.10 6.31 15.20
CA ASN A 7 -14.53 6.17 14.95
C ASN A 7 -14.74 5.55 13.53
N ILE A 8 -14.09 4.42 13.28
CA ILE A 8 -14.11 3.70 12.01
C ILE A 8 -15.14 2.58 12.15
N GLY A 9 -16.17 2.57 11.31
CA GLY A 9 -17.15 1.50 11.27
C GLY A 9 -16.57 0.19 10.74
N THR A 10 -17.32 -0.90 10.92
CA THR A 10 -16.90 -2.25 10.49
C THR A 10 -16.62 -2.33 8.99
N THR A 11 -17.36 -1.57 8.18
CA THR A 11 -17.21 -1.55 6.72
C THR A 11 -15.91 -0.88 6.30
N GLU A 12 -15.55 0.22 6.94
CA GLU A 12 -14.33 0.99 6.70
C GLU A 12 -13.09 0.21 7.17
N MET A 13 -13.22 -0.58 8.24
CA MET A 13 -12.19 -1.54 8.66
C MET A 13 -11.88 -2.58 7.59
N LEU A 14 -12.90 -3.11 6.91
CA LEU A 14 -12.69 -4.10 5.83
C LEU A 14 -11.91 -3.50 4.66
N TYR A 15 -12.19 -2.25 4.30
CA TYR A 15 -11.45 -1.55 3.23
C TYR A 15 -9.97 -1.35 3.56
N LEU A 16 -9.62 -1.20 4.84
CA LEU A 16 -8.22 -1.14 5.29
C LEU A 16 -7.58 -2.53 5.41
N LEU A 17 -8.35 -3.52 5.84
CA LEU A 17 -7.84 -4.88 6.09
C LEU A 17 -7.44 -5.60 4.80
N VAL A 18 -8.26 -5.50 3.74
CA VAL A 18 -8.03 -6.18 2.45
C VAL A 18 -6.66 -5.86 1.83
N PRO A 19 -6.26 -4.59 1.64
CA PRO A 19 -4.95 -4.28 1.06
C PRO A 19 -3.80 -4.70 1.97
N ILE A 20 -3.96 -4.65 3.30
CA ILE A 20 -2.95 -5.12 4.25
C ILE A 20 -2.75 -6.63 4.11
N LEU A 21 -3.83 -7.41 4.07
CA LEU A 21 -3.76 -8.86 3.89
C LEU A 21 -3.12 -9.24 2.56
N LEU A 22 -3.42 -8.50 1.50
CA LEU A 22 -2.79 -8.69 0.19
C LEU A 22 -1.27 -8.50 0.27
N VAL A 23 -0.80 -7.39 0.85
CA VAL A 23 0.64 -7.12 1.02
C VAL A 23 1.32 -8.21 1.84
N VAL A 24 0.74 -8.60 2.97
CA VAL A 24 1.29 -9.65 3.84
C VAL A 24 1.37 -10.99 3.11
N TYR A 25 0.30 -11.38 2.40
CA TYR A 25 0.28 -12.61 1.61
C TYR A 25 1.31 -12.59 0.48
N THR A 26 1.45 -11.48 -0.24
CA THR A 26 2.44 -11.35 -1.30
C THR A 26 3.86 -11.45 -0.75
N ILE A 27 4.16 -10.82 0.38
CA ILE A 27 5.47 -10.95 1.05
C ILE A 27 5.72 -12.40 1.47
N TYR A 28 4.74 -13.06 2.09
CA TYR A 28 4.82 -14.48 2.43
C TYR A 28 5.15 -15.32 1.19
N HIS A 29 4.40 -15.14 0.10
CA HIS A 29 4.61 -15.86 -1.15
C HIS A 29 6.00 -15.59 -1.75
N ILE A 30 6.50 -14.36 -1.69
CA ILE A 30 7.86 -14.03 -2.15
C ILE A 30 8.92 -14.78 -1.32
N ILE A 31 8.71 -14.89 0.00
CA ILE A 31 9.63 -15.57 0.92
C ILE A 31 9.53 -17.10 0.82
N THR A 32 8.38 -17.66 0.45
CA THR A 32 8.23 -19.12 0.31
C THR A 32 8.45 -19.62 -1.11
N ASN A 33 8.61 -18.73 -2.10
CA ASN A 33 8.82 -19.12 -3.48
C ASN A 33 10.30 -19.36 -3.77
N ASP A 34 10.70 -20.62 -3.85
CA ASP A 34 12.08 -21.04 -4.13
C ASP A 34 12.51 -20.79 -5.59
N ASN A 35 11.57 -20.44 -6.48
CA ASN A 35 11.88 -20.06 -7.86
C ASN A 35 12.47 -18.65 -7.98
N ILE A 36 12.52 -17.87 -6.89
CA ILE A 36 13.06 -16.50 -6.89
C ILE A 36 14.45 -16.53 -6.25
N PRO A 37 15.53 -16.19 -7.00
CA PRO A 37 16.87 -16.04 -6.45
C PRO A 37 16.89 -15.08 -5.26
N GLY A 38 17.72 -15.35 -4.24
CA GLY A 38 17.72 -14.59 -2.97
C GLY A 38 17.97 -13.08 -3.13
N ASP A 39 18.82 -12.69 -4.09
CA ASP A 39 19.07 -11.31 -4.47
C ASP A 39 17.84 -10.63 -5.09
N LYS A 40 17.08 -11.37 -5.92
CA LYS A 40 15.83 -10.89 -6.52
C LYS A 40 14.69 -10.84 -5.51
N ARG A 41 14.70 -11.69 -4.49
CA ARG A 41 13.67 -11.76 -3.45
C ARG A 41 13.55 -10.45 -2.68
N ILE A 42 14.68 -9.86 -2.28
CA ILE A 42 14.72 -8.57 -1.60
C ILE A 42 14.16 -7.44 -2.49
N LEU A 43 14.51 -7.43 -3.78
CA LEU A 43 13.98 -6.44 -4.72
C LEU A 43 12.45 -6.51 -4.83
N TRP A 44 11.89 -7.71 -4.85
CA TRP A 44 10.43 -7.90 -4.89
C TRP A 44 9.73 -7.44 -3.59
N ILE A 45 10.31 -7.73 -2.42
CA ILE A 45 9.76 -7.23 -1.15
C ILE A 45 9.76 -5.70 -1.13
N VAL A 46 10.86 -5.07 -1.55
CA VAL A 46 10.96 -3.62 -1.65
C VAL A 46 9.92 -3.05 -2.61
N ALA A 47 9.74 -3.68 -3.78
CA ALA A 47 8.74 -3.25 -4.76
C ALA A 47 7.31 -3.30 -4.21
N VAL A 48 6.94 -4.36 -3.48
CA VAL A 48 5.60 -4.50 -2.86
C VAL A 48 5.36 -3.41 -1.83
N LEU A 49 6.35 -3.08 -1.00
CA LEU A 49 6.21 -2.03 0.02
C LEU A 49 6.13 -0.63 -0.61
N LEU A 50 6.90 -0.38 -1.67
CA LEU A 50 6.92 0.89 -2.38
C LEU A 50 5.70 1.12 -3.28
N PHE A 51 4.84 0.12 -3.49
CA PHE A 51 3.63 0.27 -4.31
C PHE A 51 2.72 1.41 -3.82
N ASN A 52 2.65 1.64 -2.51
CA ASN A 52 1.92 2.78 -1.94
C ASN A 52 2.53 4.13 -2.33
N VAL A 53 3.87 4.20 -2.40
CA VAL A 53 4.61 5.42 -2.78
C VAL A 53 4.34 5.77 -4.25
N ILE A 54 4.21 4.77 -5.12
CA ILE A 54 3.86 4.95 -6.53
C ILE A 54 2.52 5.70 -6.65
N GLY A 55 1.51 5.33 -5.86
CA GLY A 55 0.23 6.04 -5.81
C GLY A 55 0.36 7.51 -5.40
N CYS A 56 1.20 7.82 -4.40
CA CYS A 56 1.49 9.19 -4.00
C CYS A 56 2.19 9.99 -5.11
N ILE A 57 3.16 9.38 -5.80
CA ILE A 57 3.87 10.00 -6.93
C ILE A 57 2.89 10.31 -8.06
N PHE A 58 1.99 9.38 -8.40
CA PHE A 58 0.94 9.59 -9.40
C PHE A 58 0.01 10.74 -9.03
N TYR A 59 -0.42 10.83 -7.77
CA TYR A 59 -1.22 11.96 -7.29
C TYR A 59 -0.50 13.29 -7.46
N TRP A 60 0.79 13.36 -7.11
CA TRP A 60 1.54 14.60 -7.23
C TRP A 60 1.76 15.02 -8.69
N TRP A 61 2.01 14.05 -9.57
CA TRP A 61 2.21 14.31 -11.00
C TRP A 61 0.93 14.79 -11.68
N PHE A 62 -0.20 14.12 -11.46
CA PHE A 62 -1.45 14.39 -12.19
C PHE A 62 -2.42 15.31 -11.46
N GLY A 63 -2.36 15.36 -10.12
CA GLY A 63 -3.31 16.10 -9.29
C GLY A 63 -2.94 17.56 -9.02
N LYS A 64 -1.68 17.95 -9.21
CA LYS A 64 -1.20 19.30 -8.87
C LYS A 64 -1.76 20.40 -9.78
N ASP A 65 -2.07 20.11 -11.03
CA ASP A 65 -2.27 21.16 -12.04
C ASP A 65 -3.73 21.65 -12.19
N LYS A 66 -4.67 21.17 -11.35
CA LYS A 66 -6.07 21.66 -11.34
C LYS A 66 -6.36 22.83 -10.39
N SER A 67 -5.36 23.36 -9.68
CA SER A 67 -5.54 24.46 -8.71
C SER A 67 -5.24 25.86 -9.29
N ASN A 68 -5.56 26.12 -10.57
CA ASN A 68 -5.38 27.45 -11.20
C ASN A 68 -6.63 27.94 -11.95
N ASN A 69 -7.84 27.52 -11.54
CA ASN A 69 -9.11 28.10 -12.02
C ASN A 69 -10.13 28.13 -10.88
N ILE A 70 -9.95 29.06 -9.94
CA ILE A 70 -11.03 29.66 -9.13
C ILE A 70 -10.88 31.16 -9.25
#